data_AF-A0A2V8KKP6-F1
#
_entry.id   AF-A0A2V8KKP6-F1
#
_cell.length_a   1.000
_cell.length_b   1.000
_cell.length_c   1.000
_cell.angle_alpha   90.00
_cell.angle_beta   90.00
_cell.angle_gamma   90.00
#
_symmetry.space_group_name_H-M   'P 1'
#
loop_
_entity.id
_entity.type
_entity.pdbx_description
1 polymer ?
#
loop_
_entity_poly.entity_id
_entity_poly.type
_entity_poly.pdbx_seq_one_letter_code
_entity_poly.pdbx_strand_id
1 'polypeptide(L)'
;MTTATVPEIRVALAIKAYGMEIQLWKEVGQREWGATLRDDTTILHCHFEEDNLPLAKLHLLGEARNRAVTRSGNTGLPGCDTFFDAWKPIKMTKA
;
A
#
# COMPACT_ATOMS: atom_id res chain seq x y z
N MET A 1 9.83 3.69 28.69
CA MET A 1 8.88 4.37 27.80
C MET A 1 7.80 3.37 27.45
N THR A 2 6.60 3.55 27.99
CA THR A 2 5.42 2.78 27.61
C THR A 2 4.99 3.29 26.23
N THR A 3 5.25 2.50 25.19
CA THR A 3 4.72 2.75 23.84
C THR A 3 3.21 2.59 23.89
N ALA A 4 2.49 3.69 24.12
CA ALA A 4 1.05 3.70 23.97
C ALA A 4 0.72 3.34 22.53
N THR A 5 0.02 2.22 22.32
CA THR A 5 -0.42 1.79 21.00
C THR A 5 -1.49 2.76 20.56
N VAL A 6 -1.14 3.69 19.66
CA VAL A 6 -2.12 4.59 19.06
C VAL A 6 -3.03 3.73 18.17
N PRO A 7 -4.36 3.79 18.32
CA PRO A 7 -5.26 3.06 17.44
C PRO A 7 -5.06 3.55 16.01
N GLU A 8 -4.90 2.62 15.07
CA GLU A 8 -4.68 2.92 13.65
C GLU A 8 -5.71 2.19 12.78
N ILE A 9 -5.99 2.74 11.61
CA ILE A 9 -6.72 2.08 10.53
C ILE A 9 -5.67 1.56 9.57
N ARG A 10 -5.70 0.26 9.24
CA ARG A 10 -4.78 -0.34 8.27
C ARG A 10 -5.51 -1.06 7.14
N VAL A 11 -5.09 -0.80 5.91
CA VAL A 11 -5.55 -1.51 4.71
C VAL A 11 -4.36 -1.95 3.88
N ALA A 12 -4.44 -3.12 3.27
CA ALA A 12 -3.39 -3.66 2.41
C ALA A 12 -3.91 -4.21 1.09
N LEU A 13 -3.03 -4.22 0.10
CA LEU A 13 -3.24 -4.82 -1.20
C LEU A 13 -1.99 -5.61 -1.60
N ALA A 14 -2.15 -6.89 -1.93
CA ALA A 14 -1.08 -7.71 -2.45
C ALA A 14 -1.24 -7.85 -3.98
N ILE A 15 -0.20 -7.51 -4.73
CA ILE A 15 -0.15 -7.67 -6.18
C ILE A 15 0.79 -8.85 -6.49
N LYS A 16 0.25 -10.07 -6.32
CA LYS A 16 1.03 -11.32 -6.30
C LYS A 16 1.85 -11.55 -7.56
N ALA A 17 1.33 -11.20 -8.73
CA ALA A 17 2.03 -11.42 -10.00
C ALA A 17 3.36 -10.66 -10.12
N TYR A 18 3.56 -9.61 -9.31
CA TYR A 18 4.79 -8.83 -9.29
C TYR A 18 5.55 -8.92 -7.97
N GLY A 19 5.12 -9.79 -7.05
CA GLY A 19 5.71 -9.88 -5.71
C GLY A 19 5.62 -8.57 -4.92
N MET A 20 4.57 -7.77 -5.12
CA MET A 20 4.41 -6.46 -4.50
C MET A 20 3.35 -6.48 -3.40
N GLU A 21 3.58 -5.72 -2.34
CA GLU A 21 2.63 -5.49 -1.26
C GLU A 21 2.54 -3.99 -0.97
N ILE A 22 1.32 -3.48 -0.96
CA ILE A 22 1.00 -2.11 -0.55
C ILE A 22 0.30 -2.17 0.79
N GLN A 23 0.75 -1.36 1.74
CA GLN A 23 0.04 -1.11 3.00
C GLN A 23 -0.20 0.39 3.15
N LEU A 24 -1.39 0.76 3.60
CA LEU A 24 -1.67 2.10 4.12
C LEU A 24 -2.12 1.99 5.57
N TRP A 25 -1.68 2.96 6.36
CA TRP A 25 -2.13 3.13 7.72
C TRP A 25 -2.46 4.59 8.00
N LYS A 26 -3.34 4.82 8.97
CA LYS A 26 -3.63 6.13 9.50
C LYS A 26 -3.87 6.02 10.99
N GLU A 27 -3.13 6.79 11.77
CA GLU A 27 -3.37 6.92 13.19
C GLU A 27 -4.68 7.66 13.44
N VAL A 28 -5.50 7.17 14.37
CA VAL A 28 -6.75 7.82 14.75
C VAL A 28 -6.45 9.18 15.36
N GLY A 29 -7.03 10.24 14.78
CA GLY A 29 -6.80 11.62 15.19
C GLY A 29 -5.75 12.36 14.35
N GLN A 30 -4.95 11.65 13.55
CA GLN A 30 -4.11 12.28 12.53
C GLN A 30 -4.92 12.52 11.25
N ARG A 31 -4.49 13.47 10.43
CA ARG A 31 -5.05 13.65 9.08
C ARG A 31 -4.34 12.80 8.05
N GLU A 32 -3.05 12.58 8.27
CA GLU A 32 -2.15 12.01 7.29
C GLU A 32 -2.32 10.50 7.14
N TRP A 33 -2.09 10.00 5.93
CA TRP A 33 -1.95 8.57 5.65
C TRP A 33 -0.49 8.22 5.50
N GLY A 34 -0.01 7.26 6.29
CA GLY A 34 1.26 6.60 6.04
C GLY A 34 1.08 5.44 5.06
N ALA A 35 2.10 5.16 4.28
CA ALA A 35 2.07 4.06 3.33
C ALA A 35 3.43 3.42 3.09
N THR A 36 3.38 2.14 2.74
CA THR A 36 4.52 1.39 2.22
C THR A 36 4.15 0.67 0.94
N LEU A 37 5.05 0.72 -0.04
CA LEU A 37 5.08 -0.20 -1.18
C LEU A 37 6.35 -1.04 -1.05
N ARG A 38 6.17 -2.34 -0.81
CA ARG A 38 7.24 -3.32 -0.71
C ARG A 38 7.27 -4.19 -1.96
N ASP A 39 8.47 -4.44 -2.46
CA ASP A 39 8.78 -5.53 -3.37
C ASP A 39 10.02 -6.28 -2.86
N ASP A 40 10.45 -7.34 -3.56
CA ASP A 40 11.60 -8.18 -3.14
C ASP A 40 12.92 -7.42 -2.96
N THR A 41 13.04 -6.23 -3.56
CA THR A 41 14.30 -5.48 -3.64
C THR A 41 14.28 -4.19 -2.82
N THR A 42 13.11 -3.60 -2.61
CA THR A 42 12.98 -2.25 -2.07
C THR A 42 11.69 -2.08 -1.27
N ILE A 43 11.77 -1.21 -0.27
CA ILE A 43 10.60 -0.69 0.44
C ILE A 43 10.57 0.82 0.22
N LEU A 44 9.49 1.31 -0.38
CA LEU A 44 9.17 2.73 -0.41
C LEU A 44 8.28 3.06 0.77
N HIS A 45 8.65 4.11 1.49
CA HIS A 45 7.83 4.72 2.54
C HIS A 45 7.37 6.09 2.05
N CYS A 46 6.07 6.38 2.17
CA CYS A 46 5.53 7.70 1.87
C CYS A 46 4.46 8.11 2.88
N HIS A 47 4.27 9.42 3.00
CA HIS A 47 3.23 10.04 3.81
C HIS A 47 2.40 10.96 2.91
N PHE A 48 1.09 10.95 3.11
CA PHE A 48 0.14 11.79 2.41
C PHE A 48 -0.50 12.73 3.42
N GLU A 49 -0.30 14.04 3.26
CA GLU A 49 -0.79 15.08 4.19
C GLU A 49 -2.32 15.18 4.20
N GLU A 50 -2.97 14.74 3.12
CA GLU A 50 -4.42 14.79 2.96
C GLU A 50 -5.13 13.60 3.60
N ASP A 51 -6.29 13.87 4.22
CA ASP A 51 -7.23 12.84 4.65
C ASP A 51 -8.05 12.28 3.47
N ASN A 52 -7.35 11.77 2.45
CA ASN A 52 -7.94 11.32 1.20
C ASN A 52 -7.42 9.91 0.85
N LEU A 53 -8.04 8.90 1.47
CA LEU A 53 -7.70 7.50 1.23
C LEU A 53 -7.73 7.10 -0.26
N PRO A 54 -8.74 7.52 -1.07
CA PRO A 54 -8.70 7.28 -2.52
C PRO A 54 -7.44 7.79 -3.21
N LEU A 55 -6.99 9.01 -2.89
CA LEU A 55 -5.80 9.60 -3.49
C LEU A 55 -4.53 8.83 -3.10
N ALA A 56 -4.37 8.51 -1.82
CA ALA A 56 -3.24 7.72 -1.32
C ALA A 56 -3.18 6.33 -2.00
N LYS A 57 -4.33 5.67 -2.18
CA LYS A 57 -4.43 4.40 -2.92
C LYS A 57 -4.01 4.56 -4.38
N LEU A 58 -4.52 5.57 -5.07
CA LEU A 58 -4.22 5.82 -6.49
C LEU A 58 -2.73 6.09 -6.71
N HIS A 59 -2.11 6.89 -5.84
CA HIS A 59 -0.68 7.18 -5.93
C HIS A 59 0.16 5.89 -5.82
N LEU A 60 -0.07 5.07 -4.80
CA LEU A 60 0.68 3.83 -4.60
C LEU A 60 0.44 2.79 -5.70
N LEU A 61 -0.77 2.74 -6.25
CA LEU A 61 -1.07 1.91 -7.42
C LEU A 61 -0.31 2.40 -8.66
N GLY A 62 -0.17 3.72 -8.83
CA GLY A 62 0.67 4.33 -9.85
C GLY A 62 2.14 3.94 -9.71
N GLU A 63 2.68 4.02 -8.49
CA GLU A 63 4.06 3.61 -8.19
C GLU A 63 4.29 2.11 -8.42
N ALA A 64 3.37 1.26 -7.95
CA ALA A 64 3.44 -0.18 -8.18
C ALA A 64 3.39 -0.52 -9.69
N ARG A 65 2.53 0.18 -10.45
CA ARG A 65 2.48 0.05 -11.91
C ARG A 65 3.80 0.45 -12.55
N ASN A 66 4.38 1.59 -12.18
CA ASN A 66 5.65 2.06 -12.74
C ASN A 66 6.75 1.03 -12.51
N ARG A 67 6.85 0.47 -11.30
CA ARG A 67 7.81 -0.61 -10.99
C ARG A 67 7.56 -1.87 -11.80
N ALA A 68 6.30 -2.26 -11.95
CA ALA A 68 5.92 -3.42 -12.74
C ALA A 68 6.35 -3.25 -14.21
N VAL A 69 6.11 -2.07 -14.79
CA VAL A 69 6.53 -1.71 -16.15
C VAL A 69 8.06 -1.73 -16.30
N THR A 70 8.79 -1.14 -15.35
CA THR A 70 10.27 -1.14 -15.38
C THR A 70 10.82 -2.56 -15.32
N ARG A 71 10.21 -3.46 -14.52
CA ARG A 71 10.62 -4.85 -14.39
C ARG A 71 10.25 -5.71 -15.61
N SER A 72 9.08 -5.48 -16.22
CA SER A 72 8.61 -6.29 -17.34
C SER A 72 9.29 -5.97 -18.68
N GLY A 73 10.08 -4.88 -18.76
CA GLY A 73 10.96 -4.62 -19.89
C GLY A 73 10.27 -4.67 -21.25
N ASN A 74 9.07 -4.07 -21.36
CA ASN A 74 8.22 -4.06 -22.55
C ASN A 74 7.46 -5.36 -22.89
N THR A 75 7.55 -6.40 -22.06
CA THR A 75 6.60 -7.54 -22.14
C THR A 75 5.23 -7.11 -21.60
N GLY A 76 4.17 -7.50 -22.30
CA GLY A 76 2.80 -7.09 -21.98
C GLY A 76 2.49 -7.28 -20.50
N LEU A 77 2.02 -6.21 -19.85
CA LEU A 77 1.62 -6.28 -18.45
C LEU A 77 0.49 -7.31 -18.31
N PRO A 78 0.54 -8.22 -17.33
CA PRO A 78 -0.59 -9.10 -17.03
C PRO A 78 -1.88 -8.27 -16.86
N GLY A 79 -2.98 -8.78 -17.43
CA GLY A 79 -4.25 -8.07 -17.59
C GLY A 79 -4.87 -7.63 -16.26
N CYS A 80 -5.89 -6.76 -16.33
CA CYS A 80 -6.58 -6.19 -15.16
C CYS A 80 -7.02 -7.22 -14.12
N ASP A 81 -7.29 -8.45 -14.55
CA ASP A 81 -7.68 -9.61 -13.73
C ASP A 81 -6.61 -10.01 -12.70
N THR A 82 -5.37 -9.54 -12.88
CA THR A 82 -4.24 -9.74 -11.96
C THR A 82 -4.31 -8.84 -10.72
N PHE A 83 -5.12 -7.78 -10.79
CA PHE A 83 -5.36 -6.84 -9.70
C PHE A 83 -6.67 -7.15 -8.95
N PHE A 84 -7.32 -8.27 -9.26
CA PHE A 84 -8.54 -8.71 -8.58
C PHE A 84 -8.22 -9.36 -7.24
N ASP A 85 -8.12 -8.53 -6.20
CA ASP A 85 -8.68 -8.81 -4.87
C ASP A 85 -8.57 -7.54 -4.03
N ALA A 86 -9.72 -6.98 -3.66
CA ALA A 86 -9.90 -5.64 -3.10
C ALA A 86 -9.06 -5.40 -1.85
N TRP A 87 -8.55 -4.17 -1.69
CA TRP A 87 -7.98 -3.64 -0.45
C TRP A 87 -8.59 -4.27 0.80
N LYS A 88 -7.80 -5.06 1.53
CA LYS A 88 -8.26 -5.81 2.70
C LYS A 88 -7.92 -5.04 3.96
N PRO A 89 -8.86 -4.89 4.91
CA PRO A 89 -8.53 -4.37 6.22
C PRO A 89 -7.57 -5.35 6.92
N ILE A 90 -6.50 -4.82 7.52
CA ILE A 90 -5.62 -5.62 8.37
C ILE A 90 -6.27 -5.64 9.75
N LYS A 91 -6.79 -6.80 10.19
CA LYS A 91 -7.31 -6.94 11.56
C LYS A 91 -6.17 -6.64 12.53
N MET A 92 -6.34 -5.59 13.32
CA MET A 92 -5.48 -5.35 14.46
C MET A 92 -5.84 -6.37 15.53
N THR A 93 -4.95 -7.33 15.75
CA THR A 93 -4.94 -8.09 17.00
C THR A 93 -4.81 -7.05 18.11
N LYS A 94 -5.80 -6.97 19.01
CA LYS A 94 -5.63 -6.21 20.25
C LYS A 94 -4.36 -6.73 20.91
N ALA A 95 -3.37 -5.86 21.08
CA ALA A 95 -2.24 -6.11 21.97
C ALA A 95 -2.76 -6.27 23.41
#